data_AF-A0A2J8AJW4-F1
#
_entry.id   AF-A0A2J8AJW4-F1
#
_cell.length_a   1.000
_cell.length_b   1.000
_cell.length_c   1.000
_cell.angle_alpha   90.00
_cell.angle_beta   90.00
_cell.angle_gamma   90.00
#
_symmetry.space_group_name_H-M   'P 1'
#
loop_
_entity.id
_entity.type
_entity.pdbx_description
1 polymer ?
#
loop_
_entity_poly.entity_id
_entity_poly.type
_entity_poly.pdbx_seq_one_letter_code
_entity_poly.pdbx_strand_id
1 'polypeptide(L)'
;MQQSCRAGSFRRCRTSNRPQRPTRPTSAAALRPDDLARLSGISPDEAARAWNACPALADEESEAGVVGNLAYLRATFSPRASAGLVRRRPELLTVRLEEWVQFLTGYGLREEAVLKVLRYSPALLLPGGAGAPPNTPYNAGLAVVFLKSYGWTDEAVMERVLPCYPRAAVDFLSSRGFDEEAVRRVVQNFPQLLVGSFSEAMFPLIDRIRASAHNKYVVSGSYHV
;
A
#
# COMPACT_ATOMS: atom_id res chain seq x y z
N MET A 1 -37.91 40.51 35.47
CA MET A 1 -37.45 39.10 35.48
C MET A 1 -36.09 39.05 36.14
N GLN A 2 -36.05 38.60 37.40
CA GLN A 2 -34.84 38.58 38.24
C GLN A 2 -34.08 37.26 38.00
N GLN A 3 -32.80 37.35 37.64
CA GLN A 3 -31.92 36.18 37.51
C GLN A 3 -31.18 35.93 38.84
N SER A 4 -31.46 34.76 39.40
CA SER A 4 -30.90 34.24 40.65
C SER A 4 -29.57 33.54 40.38
N CYS A 5 -28.49 34.06 40.97
CA CYS A 5 -27.17 33.44 40.98
C CYS A 5 -27.12 32.36 42.08
N ARG A 6 -26.87 31.10 41.72
CA ARG A 6 -26.55 30.04 42.69
C ARG A 6 -25.06 29.69 42.65
N ALA A 7 -24.40 29.98 43.76
CA ALA A 7 -23.04 29.54 44.06
C ALA A 7 -23.02 28.05 44.41
N GLY A 8 -22.10 27.30 43.79
CA GLY A 8 -21.91 25.86 44.01
C GLY A 8 -20.49 25.55 44.48
N SER A 9 -20.42 25.05 45.71
CA SER A 9 -19.27 24.56 46.49
C SER A 9 -18.04 24.01 45.75
N PHE A 10 -16.89 24.60 46.08
CA PHE A 10 -15.56 24.04 45.88
C PHE A 10 -15.31 22.85 46.82
N ARG A 11 -15.27 21.62 46.27
CA ARG A 11 -14.73 20.45 46.97
C ARG A 11 -13.21 20.38 46.76
N ARG A 12 -12.45 20.45 47.86
CA ARG A 12 -10.99 20.24 47.86
C ARG A 12 -10.67 18.79 47.54
N CYS A 13 -10.07 18.55 46.38
CA CYS A 13 -9.42 17.29 46.04
C CYS A 13 -8.13 17.14 46.85
N ARG A 14 -8.06 16.12 47.72
CA ARG A 14 -6.81 15.68 48.36
C ARG A 14 -5.94 15.00 47.31
N THR A 15 -4.89 15.67 46.87
CA THR A 15 -3.84 15.10 46.04
C THR A 15 -2.95 14.19 46.90
N SER A 16 -3.21 12.89 46.83
CA SER A 16 -2.35 11.84 47.36
C SER A 16 -1.10 11.71 46.47
N ASN A 17 -0.04 12.45 46.79
CA ASN A 17 1.30 12.26 46.23
C ASN A 17 1.90 10.95 46.77
N ARG A 18 1.57 9.82 46.14
CA ARG A 18 2.32 8.57 46.31
C ARG A 18 3.46 8.58 45.28
N PRO A 19 4.73 8.45 45.69
CA PRO A 19 5.83 8.29 44.75
C PRO A 19 5.61 6.99 43.97
N GLN A 20 5.27 7.12 42.69
CA GLN A 20 5.19 5.99 41.78
C GLN A 20 6.59 5.37 41.68
N ARG A 21 6.70 4.14 42.17
CA ARG A 21 7.88 3.31 42.02
C ARG A 21 8.10 3.12 40.51
N PRO A 22 9.29 3.43 39.95
CA PRO A 22 9.57 3.21 38.54
C PRO A 22 9.39 1.72 38.25
N THR A 23 8.29 1.36 37.58
CA THR A 23 8.10 0.03 37.03
C THR A 23 9.21 -0.17 36.02
N ARG A 24 10.12 -1.11 36.31
CA ARG A 24 11.09 -1.61 35.32
C ARG A 24 10.33 -1.89 34.03
N PRO A 25 10.76 -1.36 32.88
CA PRO A 25 10.17 -1.75 31.61
C PRO A 25 10.38 -3.26 31.49
N THR A 26 9.30 -4.01 31.60
CA THR A 26 9.26 -5.42 31.24
C THR A 26 9.66 -5.44 29.77
N SER A 27 10.89 -5.84 29.47
CA SER A 27 11.36 -6.07 28.11
C SER A 27 10.30 -6.94 27.44
N ALA A 28 9.53 -6.34 26.53
CA ALA A 28 8.55 -7.06 25.75
C ALA A 28 9.32 -8.14 25.02
N ALA A 29 8.89 -9.39 25.19
CA ALA A 29 9.57 -10.52 24.60
C ALA A 29 9.43 -10.39 23.08
N ALA A 30 10.55 -10.10 22.40
CA ALA A 30 10.59 -9.96 20.95
C ALA A 30 9.90 -11.15 20.26
N LEU A 31 9.01 -10.83 19.31
CA LEU A 31 8.26 -11.80 18.50
C LEU A 31 9.18 -12.89 17.94
N ARG A 32 8.82 -14.17 18.11
CA ARG A 32 9.58 -15.31 17.59
C ARG A 32 8.89 -15.99 16.41
N PRO A 33 9.62 -16.75 15.57
CA PRO A 33 9.02 -17.58 14.53
C PRO A 33 7.93 -18.53 15.04
N ASP A 34 8.09 -19.06 16.26
CA ASP A 34 7.08 -19.93 16.88
C ASP A 34 5.77 -19.19 17.20
N ASP A 35 5.86 -17.90 17.54
CA ASP A 35 4.68 -17.06 17.73
C ASP A 35 3.99 -16.82 16.39
N LEU A 36 4.74 -16.60 15.31
CA LEU A 36 4.19 -16.50 13.96
C LEU A 36 3.44 -17.79 13.57
N ALA A 37 4.02 -18.97 13.83
CA ALA A 37 3.37 -20.26 13.57
C ALA A 37 2.04 -20.38 14.34
N ARG A 38 2.09 -20.14 15.66
CA ARG A 38 0.91 -20.23 16.55
C ARG A 38 -0.19 -19.24 16.16
N LEU A 39 0.17 -18.00 15.84
CA LEU A 39 -0.77 -16.93 15.56
C LEU A 39 -1.40 -17.06 14.17
N SER A 40 -0.65 -17.51 13.16
CA SER A 40 -1.14 -17.62 11.77
C SER A 40 -1.70 -19.00 11.41
N GLY A 41 -1.43 -20.04 12.22
CA GLY A 41 -1.88 -21.41 11.96
C GLY A 41 -1.10 -22.14 10.87
N ILE A 42 0.12 -21.68 10.56
CA ILE A 42 1.07 -22.36 9.64
C ILE A 42 1.99 -23.30 10.42
N SER A 43 2.67 -24.22 9.73
CA SER A 43 3.64 -25.11 10.40
C SER A 43 4.87 -24.33 10.88
N PRO A 44 5.59 -24.81 11.92
CA PRO A 44 6.83 -24.17 12.38
C PRO A 44 7.87 -23.97 11.26
N ASP A 45 8.00 -24.95 10.36
CA ASP A 45 8.92 -24.84 9.21
C ASP A 45 8.49 -23.76 8.21
N GLU A 46 7.18 -23.62 7.98
CA GLU A 46 6.64 -22.55 7.13
C GLU A 46 6.84 -21.18 7.77
N ALA A 47 6.64 -21.07 9.08
CA ALA A 47 6.88 -19.84 9.83
C ALA A 47 8.35 -19.44 9.81
N ALA A 48 9.27 -20.39 10.03
CA ALA A 48 10.71 -20.15 9.94
C ALA A 48 11.12 -19.67 8.53
N ARG A 49 10.58 -20.27 7.47
CA ARG A 49 10.81 -19.81 6.08
C ARG A 49 10.27 -18.40 5.84
N ALA A 50 9.05 -18.11 6.29
CA ALA A 50 8.43 -16.80 6.16
C ALA A 50 9.21 -15.72 6.92
N TRP A 51 9.67 -16.05 8.13
CA TRP A 51 10.50 -15.19 8.97
C TRP A 51 11.84 -14.85 8.28
N ASN A 52 12.54 -15.87 7.78
CA ASN A 52 13.81 -15.67 7.08
C ASN A 52 13.66 -14.91 5.75
N ALA A 53 12.50 -15.01 5.10
CA ALA A 53 12.22 -14.28 3.87
C ALA A 53 11.92 -12.79 4.10
N CYS A 54 11.51 -12.39 5.31
CA CYS A 54 11.17 -11.02 5.64
C CYS A 54 11.84 -10.59 6.97
N PRO A 55 13.10 -10.15 6.93
CA PRO A 55 13.82 -9.69 8.12
C PRO A 55 13.14 -8.55 8.87
N ALA A 56 12.32 -7.75 8.18
CA ALA A 56 11.55 -6.66 8.76
C ALA A 56 10.52 -7.14 9.82
N LEU A 57 10.17 -8.43 9.85
CA LEU A 57 9.32 -9.00 10.91
C LEU A 57 10.00 -9.07 12.27
N ALA A 58 11.35 -9.07 12.30
CA ALA A 58 12.13 -9.13 13.52
C ALA A 58 12.39 -7.75 14.15
N ASP A 59 11.92 -6.68 13.52
CA ASP A 59 12.03 -5.32 14.06
C ASP A 59 11.08 -5.14 15.25
N GLU A 60 11.63 -4.77 16.41
CA GLU A 60 10.87 -4.60 17.65
C GLU A 60 9.78 -3.52 17.51
N GLU A 61 10.03 -2.48 16.71
CA GLU A 61 9.04 -1.44 16.44
C GLU A 61 7.83 -1.98 15.64
N SER A 62 8.03 -3.08 14.91
CA SER A 62 7.02 -3.70 14.06
C SER A 62 6.20 -4.79 14.76
N GLU A 63 6.61 -5.27 15.94
CA GLU A 63 5.97 -6.43 16.62
C GLU A 63 4.47 -6.21 16.85
N ALA A 64 4.10 -5.09 17.47
CA ALA A 64 2.70 -4.80 17.77
C ALA A 64 1.85 -4.69 16.48
N GLY A 65 2.44 -4.15 15.41
CA GLY A 65 1.81 -4.06 14.09
C GLY A 65 1.61 -5.44 13.46
N VAL A 66 2.63 -6.31 13.52
CA VAL A 66 2.58 -7.68 12.99
C VAL A 66 1.51 -8.50 13.72
N VAL A 67 1.46 -8.46 15.05
CA VAL A 67 0.46 -9.17 15.84
C VAL A 67 -0.96 -8.65 15.53
N GLY A 68 -1.12 -7.32 15.42
CA GLY A 68 -2.37 -6.70 15.02
C GLY A 68 -2.84 -7.15 13.64
N ASN A 69 -1.93 -7.17 12.65
CA ASN A 69 -2.21 -7.62 11.29
C ASN A 69 -2.57 -9.11 11.21
N LEU A 70 -1.92 -9.96 12.02
CA LEU A 70 -2.26 -11.39 12.10
C LEU A 70 -3.66 -11.61 12.69
N ALA A 71 -4.01 -10.88 13.75
CA ALA A 71 -5.34 -10.91 14.33
C ALA A 71 -6.40 -10.43 13.32
N TYR A 72 -6.11 -9.33 12.62
CA TYR A 72 -6.97 -8.78 11.57
C TYR A 72 -7.19 -9.79 10.43
N LEU A 73 -6.12 -10.38 9.87
CA LEU A 73 -6.23 -11.39 8.82
C LEU A 73 -7.11 -12.57 9.20
N ARG A 74 -7.08 -13.00 10.48
CA ARG A 74 -7.90 -14.10 10.97
C ARG A 74 -9.35 -13.73 11.19
N ALA A 75 -9.61 -12.47 11.53
CA ALA A 75 -10.97 -11.95 11.68
C ALA A 75 -11.64 -11.70 10.33
N THR A 76 -10.86 -11.26 9.33
CA THR A 76 -11.40 -10.83 8.03
C THR A 76 -11.46 -11.96 7.00
N PHE A 77 -10.51 -12.90 6.99
CA PHE A 77 -10.42 -13.93 5.95
C PHE A 77 -10.46 -15.34 6.54
N SER A 78 -10.79 -16.32 5.68
CA SER A 78 -10.74 -17.73 6.09
C SER A 78 -9.34 -18.13 6.59
N PRO A 79 -9.22 -19.02 7.60
CA PRO A 79 -7.93 -19.44 8.14
C PRO A 79 -6.94 -19.93 7.07
N ARG A 80 -7.45 -20.63 6.05
CA ARG A 80 -6.64 -21.11 4.91
C ARG A 80 -6.11 -19.97 4.04
N ALA A 81 -6.90 -18.93 3.80
CA ALA A 81 -6.47 -17.77 3.04
C ALA A 81 -5.41 -16.97 3.81
N SER A 82 -5.65 -16.72 5.11
CA SER A 82 -4.72 -15.99 5.99
C SER A 82 -3.37 -16.72 6.10
N ALA A 83 -3.38 -18.03 6.36
CA ALA A 83 -2.18 -18.87 6.35
C ALA A 83 -1.48 -18.84 4.98
N GLY A 84 -2.26 -18.87 3.90
CA GLY A 84 -1.74 -18.78 2.54
C GLY A 84 -1.03 -17.46 2.23
N LEU A 85 -1.54 -16.34 2.76
CA LEU A 85 -0.91 -15.02 2.64
C LEU A 85 0.37 -14.95 3.46
N VAL A 86 0.34 -15.30 4.75
CA VAL A 86 1.53 -15.25 5.63
C VAL A 86 2.66 -16.11 5.07
N ARG A 87 2.35 -17.30 4.55
CA ARG A 87 3.35 -18.20 3.98
C ARG A 87 4.01 -17.67 2.72
N ARG A 88 3.27 -16.98 1.86
CA ARG A 88 3.73 -16.57 0.52
C ARG A 88 4.21 -15.13 0.45
N ARG A 89 3.67 -14.28 1.32
CA ARG A 89 3.82 -12.83 1.35
C ARG A 89 3.92 -12.32 2.80
N PRO A 90 4.89 -12.82 3.60
CA PRO A 90 5.07 -12.37 4.99
C PRO A 90 5.25 -10.85 5.11
N GLU A 91 5.80 -10.21 4.08
CA GLU A 91 6.01 -8.77 4.01
C GLU A 91 4.71 -7.94 4.11
N LEU A 92 3.54 -8.53 3.87
CA LEU A 92 2.26 -7.85 4.09
C LEU A 92 1.96 -7.58 5.58
N LEU A 93 2.62 -8.29 6.49
CA LEU A 93 2.43 -8.09 7.93
C LEU A 93 3.12 -6.83 8.44
N THR A 94 3.99 -6.19 7.64
CA THR A 94 4.69 -4.95 8.01
C THR A 94 3.97 -3.70 7.50
N VAL A 95 2.84 -3.84 6.80
CA VAL A 95 2.06 -2.71 6.27
C VAL A 95 0.83 -2.45 7.13
N ARG A 96 0.17 -1.30 6.95
CA ARG A 96 -1.12 -0.99 7.60
C ARG A 96 -2.26 -1.75 6.89
N LEU A 97 -2.30 -3.06 7.10
CA LEU A 97 -3.11 -3.97 6.29
C LEU A 97 -4.61 -3.69 6.40
N GLU A 98 -5.09 -3.37 7.60
CA GLU A 98 -6.48 -2.99 7.84
C GLU A 98 -6.90 -1.79 6.97
N GLU A 99 -6.09 -0.74 6.92
CA GLU A 99 -6.40 0.46 6.14
C GLU A 99 -6.43 0.17 4.64
N TRP A 100 -5.52 -0.69 4.16
CA TRP A 100 -5.51 -1.13 2.78
C TRP A 100 -6.74 -1.96 2.42
N VAL A 101 -7.15 -2.89 3.28
CA VAL A 101 -8.36 -3.69 3.04
C VAL A 101 -9.61 -2.81 3.09
N GLN A 102 -9.71 -1.87 4.04
CA GLN A 102 -10.81 -0.90 4.10
C GLN A 102 -10.85 0.00 2.86
N PHE A 103 -9.69 0.46 2.37
CA PHE A 103 -9.62 1.25 1.15
C PHE A 103 -10.07 0.45 -0.08
N LEU A 104 -9.55 -0.76 -0.26
CA LEU A 104 -9.90 -1.60 -1.42
C LEU A 104 -11.39 -1.98 -1.40
N THR A 105 -11.93 -2.35 -0.23
CA THR A 105 -13.36 -2.66 -0.09
C THR A 105 -14.24 -1.41 -0.25
N GLY A 106 -13.83 -0.28 0.31
CA GLY A 106 -14.48 1.02 0.13
C GLY A 106 -14.48 1.50 -1.32
N TYR A 107 -13.49 1.08 -2.11
CA TYR A 107 -13.42 1.32 -3.55
C TYR A 107 -14.29 0.33 -4.37
N GLY A 108 -14.89 -0.67 -3.73
CA GLY A 108 -15.83 -1.61 -4.35
C GLY A 108 -15.29 -3.01 -4.63
N LEU A 109 -14.06 -3.34 -4.19
CA LEU A 109 -13.55 -4.70 -4.34
C LEU A 109 -14.29 -5.65 -3.40
N ARG A 110 -14.71 -6.79 -3.95
CA ARG A 110 -15.16 -7.93 -3.15
C ARG A 110 -13.97 -8.60 -2.46
N GLU A 111 -14.24 -9.32 -1.37
CA GLU A 111 -13.22 -10.01 -0.57
C GLU A 111 -12.24 -10.85 -1.41
N GLU A 112 -12.74 -11.63 -2.38
CA GLU A 112 -11.91 -12.44 -3.27
C GLU A 112 -10.95 -11.61 -4.13
N ALA A 113 -11.39 -10.43 -4.59
CA ALA A 113 -10.58 -9.51 -5.37
C ALA A 113 -9.51 -8.85 -4.49
N VAL A 114 -9.86 -8.47 -3.25
CA VAL A 114 -8.90 -7.98 -2.26
C VAL A 114 -7.81 -9.03 -2.01
N LEU A 115 -8.19 -10.29 -1.79
CA LEU A 115 -7.23 -11.38 -1.61
C LEU A 115 -6.32 -11.58 -2.83
N LYS A 116 -6.85 -11.42 -4.05
CA LYS A 116 -6.04 -11.46 -5.27
C LYS A 116 -5.02 -10.32 -5.29
N VAL A 117 -5.43 -9.09 -4.96
CA VAL A 117 -4.51 -7.93 -4.90
C VAL A 117 -3.42 -8.17 -3.87
N LEU A 118 -3.77 -8.58 -2.64
CA LEU A 118 -2.80 -8.87 -1.59
C LEU A 118 -1.81 -9.96 -2.02
N ARG A 119 -2.29 -11.01 -2.70
CA ARG A 119 -1.46 -12.17 -3.08
C ARG A 119 -0.53 -11.90 -4.28
N TYR A 120 -1.06 -11.23 -5.31
CA TYR A 120 -0.39 -11.09 -6.60
C TYR A 120 0.29 -9.73 -6.77
N SER A 121 -0.14 -8.72 -6.03
CA SER A 121 0.31 -7.33 -6.18
C SER A 121 0.76 -6.72 -4.84
N PRO A 122 1.61 -7.41 -4.05
CA PRO A 122 2.04 -6.90 -2.74
C PRO A 122 2.83 -5.59 -2.85
N ALA A 123 3.50 -5.36 -3.99
CA ALA A 123 4.26 -4.14 -4.28
C ALA A 123 3.42 -2.85 -4.18
N LEU A 124 2.08 -2.95 -4.27
CA LEU A 124 1.17 -1.82 -4.09
C LEU A 124 1.13 -1.33 -2.65
N LEU A 125 1.30 -2.25 -1.70
CA LEU A 125 1.18 -1.99 -0.27
C LEU A 125 2.54 -1.70 0.35
N LEU A 126 3.59 -2.27 -0.22
CA LEU A 126 4.95 -2.17 0.31
C LEU A 126 5.58 -0.82 -0.04
N PRO A 127 6.39 -0.23 0.85
CA PRO A 127 7.15 0.98 0.55
C PRO A 127 8.14 0.74 -0.60
N GLY A 128 8.27 1.74 -1.48
CA GLY A 128 9.07 1.66 -2.70
C GLY A 128 10.59 1.75 -2.48
N GLY A 129 11.22 0.82 -1.77
CA GLY A 129 12.68 0.85 -1.57
C GLY A 129 13.19 2.05 -0.77
N ALA A 130 14.52 2.16 -0.63
CA ALA A 130 15.15 3.15 0.22
C ALA A 130 14.91 4.59 -0.29
N GLY A 131 14.21 5.39 0.50
CA GLY A 131 13.96 6.81 0.23
C GLY A 131 12.66 7.13 -0.51
N ALA A 132 11.89 6.13 -0.96
CA ALA A 132 10.55 6.41 -1.48
C ALA A 132 9.57 6.69 -0.32
N PRO A 133 8.59 7.58 -0.54
CA PRO A 133 7.52 7.77 0.44
C PRO A 133 6.76 6.45 0.64
N PRO A 134 6.23 6.21 1.85
CA PRO A 134 5.43 5.02 2.12
C PRO A 134 4.22 4.96 1.19
N ASN A 135 3.93 3.78 0.67
CA ASN A 135 2.70 3.53 -0.04
C ASN A 135 1.57 3.44 0.98
N THR A 136 0.73 4.48 1.02
CA THR A 136 -0.44 4.57 1.88
C THR A 136 -1.71 4.45 1.04
N PRO A 137 -2.82 3.98 1.63
CA PRO A 137 -4.12 4.00 0.95
C PRO A 137 -4.51 5.40 0.46
N TYR A 138 -4.11 6.45 1.20
CA TYR A 138 -4.30 7.84 0.77
C TYR A 138 -3.58 8.15 -0.55
N ASN A 139 -2.30 7.75 -0.68
CA ASN A 139 -1.54 7.94 -1.91
C ASN A 139 -2.14 7.15 -3.09
N ALA A 140 -2.63 5.94 -2.84
CA ALA A 140 -3.36 5.17 -3.84
C ALA A 140 -4.66 5.87 -4.25
N GLY A 141 -5.43 6.40 -3.29
CA GLY A 141 -6.62 7.19 -3.55
C GLY A 141 -6.35 8.42 -4.41
N LEU A 142 -5.29 9.19 -4.11
CA LEU A 142 -4.87 10.32 -4.93
C LEU A 142 -4.55 9.91 -6.37
N ALA A 143 -3.83 8.78 -6.54
CA ALA A 143 -3.51 8.28 -7.86
C ALA A 143 -4.76 7.84 -8.64
N VAL A 144 -5.72 7.22 -7.97
CA VAL A 144 -7.02 6.87 -8.57
C VAL A 144 -7.78 8.13 -8.99
N VAL A 145 -7.89 9.14 -8.12
CA VAL A 145 -8.53 10.42 -8.45
C VAL A 145 -7.85 11.10 -9.63
N PHE A 146 -6.52 11.09 -9.66
CA PHE A 146 -5.73 11.58 -10.77
C PHE A 146 -6.09 10.87 -12.08
N LEU A 147 -6.11 9.53 -12.10
CA LEU A 147 -6.50 8.75 -13.28
C LEU A 147 -7.95 9.04 -13.72
N LYS A 148 -8.88 9.18 -12.77
CA LYS A 148 -10.27 9.55 -13.06
C LYS A 148 -10.39 10.94 -13.68
N SER A 149 -9.52 11.89 -13.30
CA SER A 149 -9.49 13.22 -13.94
C SER A 149 -9.16 13.16 -15.44
N TYR A 150 -8.54 12.08 -15.91
CA TYR A 150 -8.29 11.79 -17.33
C TYR A 150 -9.39 10.99 -18.03
N GLY A 151 -10.56 10.86 -17.40
CA GLY A 151 -11.72 10.16 -17.96
C GLY A 151 -11.67 8.64 -17.78
N TRP A 152 -10.82 8.11 -16.89
CA TRP A 152 -10.87 6.69 -16.55
C TRP A 152 -12.13 6.39 -15.74
N THR A 153 -12.82 5.30 -16.09
CA THR A 153 -13.95 4.78 -15.31
C THR A 153 -13.44 4.00 -14.09
N ASP A 154 -14.29 3.83 -13.09
CA ASP A 154 -13.95 2.99 -11.93
C ASP A 154 -13.66 1.56 -12.37
N GLU A 155 -14.39 1.00 -13.33
CA GLU A 155 -14.10 -0.31 -13.92
C GLU A 155 -12.69 -0.37 -14.54
N ALA A 156 -12.29 0.68 -15.29
CA ALA A 156 -10.97 0.71 -15.91
C ALA A 156 -9.84 0.78 -14.85
N VAL A 157 -10.05 1.53 -13.76
CA VAL A 157 -9.10 1.57 -12.64
C VAL A 157 -9.05 0.20 -11.94
N MET A 158 -10.20 -0.40 -11.68
CA MET A 158 -10.32 -1.70 -11.04
C MET A 158 -9.67 -2.84 -11.83
N GLU A 159 -9.86 -2.86 -13.15
CA GLU A 159 -9.34 -3.93 -14.00
C GLU A 159 -7.87 -3.75 -14.35
N ARG A 160 -7.40 -2.51 -14.49
CA ARG A 160 -6.07 -2.22 -15.06
C ARG A 160 -5.06 -1.66 -14.07
N VAL A 161 -5.52 -1.01 -13.01
CA VAL A 161 -4.65 -0.25 -12.10
C VAL A 161 -4.48 -0.99 -10.79
N LEU A 162 -5.57 -1.42 -10.13
CA LEU A 162 -5.48 -2.11 -8.85
C LEU A 162 -4.79 -3.48 -8.89
N PRO A 163 -4.78 -4.22 -10.02
CA PRO A 163 -3.96 -5.42 -10.12
C PRO A 163 -2.47 -5.12 -10.36
N CYS A 164 -2.10 -3.89 -10.74
CA CYS A 164 -0.83 -3.63 -11.44
C CYS A 164 -0.03 -2.41 -10.97
N TYR A 165 -0.62 -1.44 -10.28
CA TYR A 165 -0.10 -0.08 -10.09
C TYR A 165 1.43 0.03 -9.82
N PRO A 166 2.23 0.49 -10.79
CA PRO A 166 3.60 0.90 -10.55
C PRO A 166 3.66 2.40 -10.71
N ARG A 167 3.62 3.10 -9.58
CA ARG A 167 4.07 4.49 -9.50
C ARG A 167 5.44 4.68 -10.15
N ALA A 168 6.30 3.66 -10.02
CA ALA A 168 7.60 3.58 -10.69
C ALA A 168 7.54 3.75 -12.22
N ALA A 169 6.46 3.35 -12.89
CA ALA A 169 6.31 3.55 -14.33
C ALA A 169 5.99 4.99 -14.72
N VAL A 170 5.12 5.63 -13.95
CA VAL A 170 4.76 7.02 -14.18
C VAL A 170 5.97 7.92 -13.90
N ASP A 171 6.66 7.67 -12.80
CA ASP A 171 7.89 8.40 -12.44
C ASP A 171 8.99 8.16 -13.48
N PHE A 172 9.14 6.91 -13.95
CA PHE A 172 10.10 6.57 -15.01
C PHE A 172 9.78 7.31 -16.33
N LEU A 173 8.55 7.25 -16.82
CA LEU A 173 8.16 7.94 -18.06
C LEU A 173 8.33 9.47 -17.95
N SER A 174 7.99 10.04 -16.78
CA SER A 174 8.16 11.46 -16.51
C SER A 174 9.64 11.86 -16.48
N SER A 175 10.52 11.05 -15.87
CA SER A 175 11.98 11.27 -15.87
C SER A 175 12.59 11.24 -17.27
N ARG A 176 11.93 10.59 -18.22
CA ARG A 176 12.31 10.53 -19.64
C ARG A 176 11.72 11.66 -20.47
N GLY A 177 11.12 12.68 -19.83
CA GLY A 177 10.64 13.88 -20.50
C GLY A 177 9.36 13.67 -21.30
N PHE A 178 8.58 12.63 -20.98
CA PHE A 178 7.19 12.56 -21.44
C PHE A 178 6.40 13.61 -20.69
N ASP A 179 5.68 14.46 -21.42
CA ASP A 179 4.68 15.32 -20.80
C ASP A 179 3.52 14.49 -20.25
N GLU A 180 2.73 15.09 -19.36
CA GLU A 180 1.65 14.43 -18.64
C GLU A 180 0.63 13.78 -19.59
N GLU A 181 0.39 14.42 -20.74
CA GLU A 181 -0.52 13.97 -21.79
C GLU A 181 0.03 12.76 -22.57
N ALA A 182 1.34 12.69 -22.79
CA ALA A 182 2.01 11.55 -23.41
C ALA A 182 2.11 10.37 -22.43
N VAL A 183 2.41 10.62 -21.15
CA VAL A 183 2.35 9.59 -20.09
C VAL A 183 0.94 9.00 -20.05
N ARG A 184 -0.09 9.85 -20.05
CA ARG A 184 -1.49 9.43 -20.10
C ARG A 184 -1.78 8.51 -21.28
N ARG A 185 -1.36 8.90 -22.50
CA ARG A 185 -1.56 8.06 -23.70
C ARG A 185 -0.81 6.73 -23.60
N VAL A 186 0.40 6.70 -23.05
CA VAL A 186 1.18 5.46 -22.88
C VAL A 186 0.49 4.54 -21.87
N VAL A 187 0.06 5.07 -20.73
CA VAL A 187 -0.67 4.34 -19.67
C VAL A 187 -2.00 3.79 -20.20
N GLN A 188 -2.74 4.58 -20.98
CA GLN A 188 -4.03 4.18 -21.55
C GLN A 188 -3.90 3.10 -22.63
N ASN A 189 -2.93 3.23 -23.54
CA ASN A 189 -2.78 2.33 -24.67
C ASN A 189 -1.96 1.08 -24.35
N PHE A 190 -1.09 1.15 -23.35
CA PHE A 190 -0.16 0.08 -23.02
C PHE A 190 -0.08 -0.15 -21.50
N PRO A 191 -1.20 -0.53 -20.85
CA PRO A 191 -1.23 -0.78 -19.41
C PRO A 191 -0.27 -1.90 -18.98
N GLN A 192 0.15 -2.81 -19.88
CA GLN A 192 1.19 -3.79 -19.57
C GLN A 192 2.58 -3.18 -19.27
N LEU A 193 2.86 -1.94 -19.71
CA LEU A 193 4.06 -1.20 -19.30
C LEU A 193 4.02 -0.84 -17.81
N LEU A 194 2.82 -0.89 -17.23
CA LEU A 194 2.56 -0.77 -15.80
C LEU A 194 2.62 -2.12 -15.09
N VAL A 195 3.20 -3.17 -15.67
CA VAL A 195 3.32 -4.47 -15.00
C VAL A 195 4.76 -4.96 -15.15
N GLY A 196 5.67 -4.43 -14.33
CA GLY A 196 7.05 -4.90 -14.25
C GLY A 196 8.08 -3.81 -13.99
N SER A 197 9.31 -4.25 -13.71
CA SER A 197 10.49 -3.38 -13.79
C SER A 197 10.72 -3.02 -15.24
N PHE A 198 10.92 -1.74 -15.55
CA PHE A 198 11.35 -1.33 -16.89
C PHE A 198 12.70 -2.00 -17.16
N SER A 199 12.70 -3.01 -18.03
CA SER A 199 13.96 -3.59 -18.49
C SER A 199 14.62 -2.60 -19.45
N GLU A 200 15.95 -2.55 -19.45
CA GLU A 200 16.68 -1.67 -20.36
C GLU A 200 16.32 -1.94 -21.83
N ALA A 201 15.88 -3.15 -22.16
CA ALA A 201 15.45 -3.52 -23.52
C ALA A 201 14.16 -2.81 -23.96
N MET A 202 13.36 -2.28 -23.05
CA MET A 202 12.20 -1.45 -23.38
C MET A 202 12.58 0.00 -23.68
N PHE A 203 13.75 0.46 -23.27
CA PHE A 203 14.16 1.86 -23.47
C PHE A 203 14.24 2.25 -24.95
N PRO A 204 14.88 1.46 -25.84
CA PRO A 204 14.92 1.80 -27.26
C PRO A 204 13.54 1.82 -27.91
N LEU A 205 12.56 1.09 -27.36
CA LEU A 205 11.19 1.07 -27.85
C LEU A 205 10.45 2.34 -27.45
N ILE A 206 10.57 2.73 -26.18
CA ILE A 206 9.97 3.95 -25.62
C ILE A 206 10.55 5.20 -26.31
N ASP A 207 11.86 5.23 -26.53
CA ASP A 207 12.53 6.32 -27.25
C ASP A 207 12.07 6.40 -28.71
N ARG A 208 11.83 5.26 -29.37
CA ARG A 208 11.26 5.21 -30.72
C ARG A 208 9.82 5.73 -30.76
N ILE A 209 8.99 5.34 -29.78
CA ILE A 209 7.62 5.82 -29.65
C ILE A 209 7.62 7.33 -29.47
N ARG A 210 8.49 7.85 -28.59
CA ARG A 210 8.65 9.31 -28.38
C ARG A 210 9.07 10.03 -29.65
N ALA A 211 10.09 9.54 -30.36
CA ALA A 211 10.55 10.13 -31.62
C ALA A 211 9.45 10.11 -32.70
N SER A 212 8.67 9.02 -32.79
CA SER A 212 7.57 8.90 -33.74
C SER A 212 6.37 9.79 -33.39
N ALA A 213 6.10 10.04 -32.11
CA ALA A 213 5.00 10.88 -31.65
C ALA A 213 5.26 12.37 -31.94
N HIS A 214 6.51 12.83 -31.85
CA HIS A 214 6.88 14.19 -32.25
C HIS A 214 6.85 14.41 -33.77
N ASN A 215 6.98 13.35 -34.56
CA ASN A 215 6.95 13.45 -36.03
C ASN A 215 5.55 13.58 -36.64
N LYS A 216 4.47 13.45 -35.86
CA LYS A 216 3.11 13.54 -36.41
C LYS A 216 2.73 14.95 -36.88
N TYR A 217 3.48 15.97 -36.51
CA TYR A 217 3.27 17.37 -36.93
C TYR A 217 4.17 17.83 -38.08
N VAL A 218 5.07 16.99 -38.60
CA VAL A 218 6.00 17.39 -39.67
C VAL A 218 5.43 17.12 -41.08
N VAL A 219 4.39 16.29 -41.22
CA VAL A 219 3.89 15.84 -42.54
C VAL A 219 2.58 16.54 -42.99
N SER A 220 2.06 17.50 -42.22
CA SER A 220 0.86 18.27 -42.62
C SER A 220 1.16 19.67 -43.16
N GLY A 221 2.43 20.03 -43.34
CA GLY A 221 2.84 21.30 -43.94
C GLY A 221 3.03 21.16 -45.46
N SER A 222 2.11 21.75 -46.22
CA SER A 222 2.33 22.25 -47.58
C SER A 222 2.27 21.25 -48.75
N TYR A 223 1.05 20.83 -49.13
CA TYR A 223 0.70 20.76 -50.54
C TYR A 223 -0.21 21.94 -50.88
N HIS A 224 0.39 23.11 -51.11
CA HIS A 224 -0.21 24.10 -51.98
C HIS A 224 0.38 23.86 -53.37
N VAL A 225 -0.43 23.25 -54.24
CA VAL A 225 -0.29 23.31 -55.70
C VAL A 225 -1.55 23.99 -56.22
#